data_AF-A0A1E7EJR4-F1
#
_entry.id   AF-A0A1E7EJR4-F1
#
_cell.length_a   1.000
_cell.length_b   1.000
_cell.length_c   1.000
_cell.angle_alpha   90.00
_cell.angle_beta   90.00
_cell.angle_gamma   90.00
#
_symmetry.space_group_name_H-M   'P 1'
#
loop_
_entity.id
_entity.type
_entity.pdbx_description
1 polymer ?
#
loop_
_entity_poly.entity_id
_entity_poly.type
_entity_poly.pdbx_seq_one_letter_code
_entity_poly.pdbx_strand_id
1 'polypeptide(L)'
;MIRLVCMGAGYDTRGVKMLERSIVDQVYELDLPDVVKAKQRLFQRLLKRRPWLQKEILSMPTLIPCDFNIISDVEKKLRTILHDEQQTNENENDDNDDRINWHTIFVFEGVMIYLDDGIPSSLLNVTSNVLKENNSDGSLCFADRLENIPIPEDGGGSYSSGKAELINNGWQIMDWCPKPGLARHMGSASLSTGTYTA
;
A
#
# COMPACT_ATOMS: atom_id res chain seq x y z
N MET A 1 -2.22 -10.54 11.42
CA MET A 1 -1.97 -10.89 10.00
C MET A 1 -1.37 -9.69 9.28
N ILE A 2 -0.65 -9.90 8.19
CA ILE A 2 0.01 -8.85 7.40
C ILE A 2 -0.62 -8.80 6.00
N ARG A 3 -1.12 -7.63 5.63
CA ARG A 3 -1.59 -7.32 4.28
C ARG A 3 -0.60 -6.40 3.60
N LEU A 4 -0.21 -6.74 2.38
CA LEU A 4 0.57 -5.86 1.51
C LEU A 4 -0.34 -5.25 0.45
N VAL A 5 -0.32 -3.93 0.32
CA VAL A 5 -1.02 -3.18 -0.74
C VAL A 5 0.01 -2.44 -1.57
N CYS A 6 0.30 -2.97 -2.75
CA CYS A 6 1.20 -2.35 -3.71
C CYS A 6 0.40 -1.39 -4.59
N MET A 7 0.68 -0.11 -4.45
CA MET A 7 0.11 0.95 -5.27
C MET A 7 1.01 1.11 -6.50
N GLY A 8 0.48 0.91 -7.70
CA GLY A 8 1.20 0.98 -8.99
C GLY A 8 2.22 -0.15 -9.13
N ALA A 9 1.79 -1.38 -8.86
CA ALA A 9 2.68 -2.54 -8.79
C ALA A 9 3.36 -2.90 -10.13
N GLY A 10 2.89 -2.38 -11.26
CA GLY A 10 3.39 -2.66 -12.59
C GLY A 10 3.59 -4.16 -12.82
N TYR A 11 4.81 -4.54 -13.22
CA TYR A 11 5.22 -5.93 -13.41
C TYR A 11 6.06 -6.48 -12.25
N ASP A 12 6.00 -5.85 -11.08
CA ASP A 12 6.69 -6.33 -9.91
C ASP A 12 6.22 -7.75 -9.53
N THR A 13 7.17 -8.56 -9.05
CA THR A 13 6.96 -9.94 -8.62
C THR A 13 7.07 -10.12 -7.11
N ARG A 14 7.29 -9.04 -6.34
CA ARG A 14 7.43 -9.08 -4.88
C ARG A 14 6.23 -9.72 -4.22
N GLY A 15 5.02 -9.39 -4.67
CA GLY A 15 3.78 -9.95 -4.12
C GLY A 15 3.77 -11.47 -4.17
N VAL A 16 4.11 -12.04 -5.33
CA VAL A 16 4.19 -13.49 -5.51
C VAL A 16 5.22 -14.12 -4.57
N LYS A 17 6.42 -13.52 -4.46
CA LYS A 17 7.49 -14.05 -3.60
C LYS A 17 7.17 -13.93 -2.11
N MET A 18 6.49 -12.86 -1.69
CA MET A 18 6.10 -12.66 -0.29
C MET A 18 5.04 -13.68 0.13
N LEU A 19 4.06 -13.96 -0.74
CA LEU A 19 3.07 -15.03 -0.52
C LEU A 19 3.71 -16.41 -0.53
N GLU A 20 4.57 -16.71 -1.51
CA GLU A 20 5.30 -17.99 -1.62
C GLU A 20 6.08 -18.33 -0.34
N ARG A 21 6.63 -17.31 0.32
CA ARG A 21 7.46 -17.45 1.52
C ARG A 21 6.68 -17.28 2.82
N SER A 22 5.36 -17.11 2.74
CA SER A 22 4.49 -16.84 3.91
C SER A 22 4.97 -15.65 4.76
N ILE A 23 5.54 -14.63 4.11
CA ILE A 23 5.96 -13.38 4.77
C ILE A 23 4.74 -12.47 5.00
N VAL A 24 3.76 -12.55 4.10
CA VAL A 24 2.49 -11.83 4.19
C VAL A 24 1.34 -12.79 3.95
N ASP A 25 0.19 -12.50 4.54
CA ASP A 25 -1.02 -13.32 4.44
C ASP A 25 -1.84 -12.95 3.19
N GLN A 26 -1.81 -11.68 2.79
CA GLN A 26 -2.52 -11.16 1.62
C GLN A 26 -1.68 -10.15 0.84
N VAL A 27 -1.87 -10.14 -0.48
CA VAL A 27 -1.31 -9.11 -1.36
C VAL A 27 -2.38 -8.59 -2.30
N TYR A 28 -2.51 -7.27 -2.34
CA TYR A 28 -3.30 -6.53 -3.32
C TYR A 28 -2.37 -5.67 -4.16
N GLU A 29 -2.58 -5.68 -5.47
CA GLU A 29 -1.82 -4.88 -6.42
C GLU A 29 -2.78 -4.02 -7.23
N LEU A 30 -2.71 -2.71 -7.01
CA LEU A 30 -3.54 -1.73 -7.70
C LEU A 30 -2.72 -1.12 -8.84
N ASP A 31 -3.29 -1.07 -10.04
CA ASP A 31 -2.65 -0.44 -11.20
C ASP A 31 -3.69 -0.10 -12.29
N LEU A 32 -3.29 0.64 -13.32
CA LEU A 32 -4.17 0.98 -14.44
C LEU A 32 -4.82 -0.28 -15.05
N PRO A 33 -6.08 -0.19 -15.53
CA PRO A 33 -6.83 -1.35 -16.03
C PRO A 33 -6.07 -2.19 -17.06
N ASP A 34 -5.37 -1.54 -18.00
CA ASP A 34 -4.60 -2.23 -19.03
C ASP A 34 -3.35 -2.93 -18.48
N VAL A 35 -2.69 -2.35 -17.47
CA VAL A 35 -1.56 -2.96 -16.78
C VAL A 35 -2.01 -4.19 -16.01
N VAL A 36 -3.12 -4.09 -15.27
CA VAL A 36 -3.73 -5.23 -14.56
C VAL A 36 -4.08 -6.36 -15.54
N LYS A 37 -4.74 -6.04 -16.67
CA LYS A 37 -5.08 -7.03 -17.70
C LYS A 37 -3.84 -7.70 -18.30
N ALA A 38 -2.76 -6.95 -18.52
CA ALA A 38 -1.50 -7.51 -18.99
C ALA A 38 -0.86 -8.42 -17.93
N LYS A 39 -0.84 -8.01 -16.67
CA LYS A 39 -0.27 -8.78 -15.56
C LYS A 39 -1.05 -10.08 -15.29
N GLN A 40 -2.38 -10.06 -15.39
CA GLN A 40 -3.21 -11.27 -15.33
C GLN A 40 -2.77 -12.34 -16.34
N ARG A 41 -2.47 -11.94 -17.58
CA ARG A 41 -1.97 -12.85 -18.62
C ARG A 41 -0.59 -13.42 -18.26
N LEU A 42 0.27 -12.63 -17.61
CA LEU A 42 1.56 -13.10 -17.12
C LEU A 42 1.40 -14.11 -15.99
N PHE A 43 0.47 -13.87 -15.05
CA PHE A 43 0.17 -14.82 -13.98
C PHE A 43 -0.38 -16.14 -14.54
N GLN A 44 -1.28 -16.10 -15.51
CA GLN A 44 -1.77 -17.31 -16.20
C GLN A 44 -0.62 -18.11 -16.83
N ARG A 45 0.32 -17.42 -17.50
CA ARG A 45 1.51 -18.07 -18.10
C ARG A 45 2.45 -18.62 -17.03
N LEU A 46 2.62 -17.91 -15.92
CA LEU A 46 3.44 -18.35 -14.78
C LEU A 46 2.87 -19.63 -14.18
N LEU A 47 1.57 -19.65 -13.86
CA LEU A 47 0.89 -20.82 -13.29
C LEU A 47 0.89 -22.01 -14.24
N LYS A 48 0.75 -21.78 -15.55
CA LYS A 48 0.90 -22.84 -16.56
C LYS A 48 2.30 -23.46 -16.54
N ARG A 49 3.34 -22.65 -16.33
CA ARG A 49 4.75 -23.10 -16.29
C ARG A 49 5.16 -23.67 -14.94
N ARG A 50 4.49 -23.26 -13.87
CA ARG A 50 4.79 -23.64 -12.48
C ARG A 50 3.50 -24.03 -11.74
N PRO A 51 2.87 -25.18 -12.08
CA PRO A 51 1.59 -25.57 -11.48
C PRO A 51 1.68 -25.82 -9.98
N TRP A 52 2.87 -26.10 -9.44
CA TRP A 52 3.07 -26.27 -8.00
C TRP A 52 2.80 -24.97 -7.22
N LEU A 53 3.01 -23.78 -7.82
CA LEU A 53 2.65 -22.51 -7.16
C LEU A 53 1.16 -22.46 -6.84
N GLN A 54 0.31 -23.10 -7.65
CA GLN A 54 -1.13 -23.16 -7.43
C GLN A 54 -1.51 -24.16 -6.33
N LYS A 55 -0.61 -25.09 -5.97
CA LYS A 55 -0.80 -26.10 -4.93
C LYS A 55 -0.20 -25.67 -3.60
N GLU A 56 0.94 -25.00 -3.65
CA GLU A 56 1.75 -24.60 -2.49
C GLU A 56 1.44 -23.17 -2.04
N ILE A 57 1.19 -22.25 -2.98
CA ILE A 57 0.76 -20.89 -2.64
C ILE A 57 -0.77 -20.89 -2.65
N LEU A 58 -1.35 -20.64 -1.48
CA LEU A 58 -2.80 -20.58 -1.29
C LEU A 58 -3.48 -19.52 -2.18
N SER A 59 -2.75 -18.47 -2.58
CA SER A 59 -3.28 -17.40 -3.43
C SER A 59 -2.20 -16.68 -4.26
N MET A 60 -2.58 -16.19 -5.44
CA MET A 60 -1.80 -15.17 -6.17
C MET A 60 -2.21 -13.77 -5.69
N PRO A 61 -1.38 -12.73 -5.90
CA PRO A 61 -1.80 -11.36 -5.60
C PRO A 61 -3.13 -11.01 -6.28
N THR A 62 -4.03 -10.39 -5.52
CA THR A 62 -5.31 -9.88 -6.02
C THR A 62 -5.05 -8.61 -6.82
N LEU A 63 -5.33 -8.66 -8.13
CA LEU A 63 -5.09 -7.55 -9.04
C LEU A 63 -6.34 -6.67 -9.16
N ILE A 64 -6.21 -5.39 -8.83
CA ILE A 64 -7.32 -4.43 -8.79
C ILE A 64 -7.07 -3.31 -9.80
N PRO A 65 -7.89 -3.18 -10.86
CA PRO A 65 -7.74 -2.07 -11.80
C PRO A 65 -8.08 -0.76 -11.10
N CYS A 66 -7.22 0.25 -11.16
CA CYS A 66 -7.37 1.53 -10.47
C CYS A 66 -6.60 2.65 -11.18
N ASP A 67 -7.24 3.80 -11.37
CA ASP A 67 -6.57 5.03 -11.78
C ASP A 67 -6.39 5.91 -10.54
N PHE A 68 -5.15 6.20 -10.18
CA PHE A 68 -4.84 6.96 -8.96
C PHE A 68 -5.16 8.45 -9.06
N ASN A 69 -5.35 9.00 -10.27
CA ASN A 69 -5.86 10.36 -10.42
C ASN A 69 -7.35 10.48 -10.06
N ILE A 70 -8.05 9.35 -9.88
CA ILE A 70 -9.46 9.30 -9.46
C ILE A 70 -9.52 8.91 -7.97
N ILE A 71 -9.19 9.85 -7.08
CA ILE A 71 -9.05 9.61 -5.62
C ILE A 71 -10.28 8.94 -4.99
N SER A 72 -11.50 9.34 -5.39
CA SER A 72 -12.74 8.74 -4.85
C SER A 72 -12.88 7.26 -5.16
N ASP A 73 -12.36 6.81 -6.31
CA ASP A 73 -12.35 5.41 -6.70
C ASP A 73 -11.25 4.62 -5.97
N VAL A 74 -10.09 5.25 -5.74
CA VAL A 74 -9.02 4.69 -4.88
C VAL A 74 -9.55 4.45 -3.48
N GLU A 75 -10.16 5.47 -2.87
CA GLU A 75 -10.72 5.39 -1.52
C GLU A 75 -11.75 4.27 -1.42
N LYS A 76 -12.69 4.20 -2.36
CA LYS A 76 -13.69 3.12 -2.42
C LYS A 76 -13.04 1.73 -2.44
N LYS A 77 -12.02 1.53 -3.27
CA LYS A 77 -11.34 0.24 -3.39
C LYS A 77 -10.58 -0.13 -2.13
N LEU A 78 -9.86 0.81 -1.54
CA LEU A 78 -9.16 0.58 -0.27
C LEU A 78 -10.16 0.26 0.84
N ARG A 79 -11.29 0.96 0.92
CA ARG A 79 -12.37 0.63 1.85
C ARG A 79 -12.85 -0.80 1.65
N THR A 80 -13.10 -1.25 0.42
CA THR A 80 -13.48 -2.65 0.16
C THR A 80 -12.42 -3.64 0.62
N ILE A 81 -11.14 -3.39 0.31
CA ILE A 81 -10.01 -4.25 0.74
C ILE A 81 -9.95 -4.35 2.28
N LEU A 82 -10.23 -3.26 2.99
CA LEU A 82 -10.17 -3.20 4.45
C LEU A 82 -11.48 -3.67 5.13
N HIS A 83 -12.63 -3.61 4.45
CA HIS A 83 -13.94 -3.98 5.02
C HIS A 83 -14.33 -5.44 4.87
N ASP A 84 -13.85 -6.16 3.84
CA ASP A 84 -14.25 -7.55 3.52
C ASP A 84 -13.98 -8.57 4.66
N GLU A 85 -13.44 -8.11 5.80
CA GLU A 85 -12.98 -8.94 6.91
C GLU A 85 -13.71 -8.69 8.24
N GLN A 86 -14.60 -7.70 8.30
CA GLN A 86 -15.45 -7.52 9.48
C GLN A 86 -16.65 -8.49 9.46
N GLN A 87 -17.04 -9.00 8.29
CA GLN A 87 -18.25 -9.84 8.13
C GLN A 87 -18.04 -11.34 8.34
N THR A 88 -16.80 -11.86 8.36
CA THR A 88 -16.58 -13.30 8.58
C THR A 88 -16.74 -13.75 10.03
N ASN A 89 -16.84 -12.83 11.00
CA ASN A 89 -16.94 -13.15 12.42
C ASN A 89 -18.30 -12.83 13.06
N GLU A 90 -19.30 -12.33 12.31
CA GLU A 90 -20.62 -11.98 12.89
C GLU A 90 -21.53 -13.19 13.18
N ASN A 91 -21.09 -14.43 12.92
CA ASN A 91 -21.90 -15.64 13.13
C ASN A 91 -21.59 -16.44 14.42
N GLU A 92 -20.74 -15.96 15.32
CA GLU A 92 -20.53 -16.62 16.61
C GLU A 92 -20.75 -15.65 17.77
N ASN A 93 -21.78 -15.94 18.57
CA ASN A 93 -22.11 -15.28 19.85
C ASN A 93 -21.04 -15.62 20.91
N ASP A 94 -19.79 -15.28 20.68
CA ASP A 94 -18.72 -15.48 21.66
C ASP A 94 -18.13 -14.13 22.06
N ASP A 95 -18.20 -13.82 23.36
CA ASP A 95 -17.68 -12.60 24.01
C ASP A 95 -16.13 -12.50 23.96
N ASN A 96 -15.48 -13.22 23.05
CA ASN A 96 -14.05 -13.20 22.83
C ASN A 96 -13.71 -12.19 21.72
N ASP A 97 -12.99 -11.15 22.10
CA ASP A 97 -12.41 -10.10 21.25
C ASP A 97 -11.28 -10.64 20.35
N ASP A 98 -11.49 -11.80 19.71
CA ASP A 98 -10.56 -12.43 18.77
C ASP A 98 -10.74 -11.83 17.35
N ARG A 99 -10.87 -10.51 17.27
CA ARG A 99 -10.79 -9.83 15.99
C ARG A 99 -9.37 -10.01 15.46
N ILE A 100 -9.25 -10.63 14.28
CA ILE A 100 -7.97 -10.76 13.61
C ILE A 100 -7.42 -9.36 13.35
N ASN A 101 -6.36 -8.99 14.08
CA ASN A 101 -5.71 -7.70 13.89
C ASN A 101 -4.83 -7.75 12.63
N TRP A 102 -5.14 -6.90 11.66
CA TRP A 102 -4.41 -6.75 10.41
C TRP A 102 -3.47 -5.55 10.47
N HIS A 103 -2.21 -5.80 10.15
CA HIS A 103 -1.25 -4.74 9.87
C HIS A 103 -1.16 -4.54 8.36
N THR A 104 -1.54 -3.36 7.87
CA THR A 104 -1.52 -3.07 6.42
C THR A 104 -0.27 -2.29 6.03
N ILE A 105 0.47 -2.80 5.05
CA ILE A 105 1.65 -2.15 4.49
C ILE A 105 1.31 -1.61 3.10
N PHE A 106 1.28 -0.28 2.96
CA PHE A 106 1.18 0.38 1.66
C PHE A 106 2.57 0.59 1.06
N VAL A 107 2.71 0.30 -0.24
CA VAL A 107 3.95 0.49 -0.99
C VAL A 107 3.72 1.41 -2.18
N PHE A 108 4.51 2.49 -2.28
CA PHE A 108 4.58 3.37 -3.45
C PHE A 108 6.00 3.37 -4.01
N GLU A 109 6.19 2.93 -5.25
CA GLU A 109 7.52 2.89 -5.87
C GLU A 109 7.47 3.33 -7.33
N GLY A 110 7.93 4.56 -7.59
CA GLY A 110 7.95 5.11 -8.94
C GLY A 110 6.56 5.31 -9.56
N VAL A 111 5.59 5.71 -8.74
CA VAL A 111 4.18 5.88 -9.10
C VAL A 111 3.78 7.34 -8.99
N MET A 112 3.98 7.94 -7.81
CA MET A 112 3.60 9.33 -7.52
C MET A 112 4.27 10.33 -8.46
N ILE A 113 5.44 9.99 -9.01
CA ILE A 113 6.15 10.80 -10.01
C ILE A 113 5.35 11.06 -11.30
N TYR A 114 4.31 10.27 -11.57
CA TYR A 114 3.51 10.31 -12.80
C TYR A 114 2.08 10.83 -12.59
N LEU A 115 1.72 11.18 -11.36
CA LEU A 115 0.36 11.61 -11.02
C LEU A 115 0.22 13.12 -11.13
N ASP A 116 -1.03 13.58 -11.22
CA ASP A 116 -1.34 15.01 -11.28
C ASP A 116 -1.02 15.71 -9.96
N ASP A 117 -0.80 17.02 -10.02
CA ASP A 117 -0.53 17.85 -8.85
C ASP A 117 -1.63 17.69 -7.76
N GLY A 118 -1.21 17.45 -6.52
CA GLY A 118 -2.03 17.21 -5.35
C GLY A 118 -2.46 15.75 -5.15
N ILE A 119 -2.31 14.90 -6.15
CA ILE A 119 -2.70 13.48 -6.05
C ILE A 119 -1.78 12.69 -5.09
N PRO A 120 -0.44 12.84 -5.10
CA PRO A 120 0.43 12.13 -4.14
C PRO A 120 0.03 12.39 -2.69
N SER A 121 -0.22 13.67 -2.35
CA SER A 121 -0.67 14.08 -1.02
C SER A 121 -2.02 13.47 -0.67
N SER A 122 -2.98 13.53 -1.60
CA SER A 122 -4.30 12.94 -1.43
C SER A 122 -4.26 11.42 -1.21
N LEU A 123 -3.36 10.69 -1.89
CA LEU A 123 -3.16 9.26 -1.68
C LEU A 123 -2.61 8.93 -0.29
N LEU A 124 -1.63 9.71 0.19
CA LEU A 124 -1.13 9.58 1.57
C LEU A 124 -2.27 9.81 2.58
N ASN A 125 -3.09 10.83 2.36
CA ASN A 125 -4.24 11.13 3.20
C ASN A 125 -5.24 9.97 3.24
N VAL A 126 -5.69 9.52 2.06
CA VAL A 126 -6.68 8.45 1.92
C VAL A 126 -6.19 7.16 2.58
N THR A 127 -4.94 6.74 2.32
CA THR A 127 -4.38 5.52 2.91
C THR A 127 -4.33 5.58 4.44
N SER A 128 -4.03 6.75 5.03
CA SER A 128 -4.09 6.91 6.48
C SER A 128 -5.53 6.90 7.03
N ASN A 129 -6.47 7.53 6.33
CA ASN A 129 -7.85 7.68 6.80
C ASN A 129 -8.58 6.35 6.80
N VAL A 130 -8.44 5.55 5.73
CA VAL A 130 -9.07 4.23 5.67
C VAL A 130 -8.56 3.31 6.78
N LEU A 131 -7.29 3.44 7.20
CA LEU A 131 -6.78 2.69 8.35
C LEU A 131 -7.39 3.17 9.67
N LYS A 132 -7.45 4.49 9.90
CA LYS A 132 -8.03 5.08 11.11
C LYS A 132 -9.50 4.70 11.28
N GLU A 133 -10.28 4.76 10.21
CA GLU A 133 -11.71 4.40 10.24
C GLU A 133 -11.94 2.91 10.52
N ASN A 134 -10.99 2.06 10.13
CA ASN A 134 -11.00 0.63 10.44
C ASN A 134 -10.26 0.30 11.75
N ASN A 135 -9.87 1.30 12.54
CA ASN A 135 -9.07 1.17 13.76
C ASN A 135 -7.85 0.25 13.59
N SER A 136 -7.22 0.28 12.42
CA SER A 136 -6.15 -0.63 12.01
C SER A 136 -4.80 0.05 12.00
N ASP A 137 -3.76 -0.68 12.41
CA ASP A 137 -2.38 -0.25 12.29
C ASP A 137 -1.89 -0.38 10.84
N GLY A 138 -0.91 0.44 10.49
CA GLY A 138 -0.29 0.32 9.18
C GLY A 138 1.10 0.92 9.06
N SER A 139 1.73 0.58 7.95
CA SER A 139 3.00 1.14 7.53
C SER A 139 2.92 1.61 6.09
N LEU A 140 3.71 2.62 5.79
CA LEU A 140 3.91 3.16 4.46
C LEU A 140 5.39 2.98 4.12
N CYS A 141 5.67 2.37 2.98
CA CYS A 141 6.99 2.32 2.38
C CYS A 141 6.94 3.05 1.05
N PHE A 142 7.88 3.97 0.82
CA PHE A 142 7.92 4.71 -0.44
C PHE A 142 9.33 4.84 -0.99
N ALA A 143 9.42 4.83 -2.31
CA ALA A 143 10.59 5.22 -3.09
C ALA A 143 10.09 6.00 -4.31
N ASP A 144 9.71 7.26 -4.08
CA ASP A 144 8.87 8.04 -4.98
C ASP A 144 9.01 9.56 -4.80
N ARG A 145 8.48 10.33 -5.76
CA ARG A 145 8.51 11.80 -5.74
C ARG A 145 7.24 12.35 -5.11
N LEU A 146 7.45 13.06 -4.01
CA LEU A 146 6.46 13.95 -3.42
C LEU A 146 6.74 15.34 -3.97
N GLU A 147 5.94 15.77 -4.94
CA GLU A 147 6.18 16.98 -5.74
C GLU A 147 6.24 18.27 -4.92
N ASN A 148 5.53 18.29 -3.80
CA ASN A 148 5.40 19.44 -2.90
C ASN A 148 6.56 19.56 -1.91
N ILE A 149 7.50 18.61 -1.95
CA ILE A 149 8.74 18.67 -1.18
C ILE A 149 9.79 19.43 -2.00
N PRO A 150 10.28 20.58 -1.50
CA PRO A 150 11.36 21.30 -2.16
C PRO A 150 12.59 20.42 -2.29
N ILE A 151 13.20 20.47 -3.47
CA ILE A 151 14.49 19.84 -3.75
C ILE A 151 15.56 20.93 -3.53
N PRO A 152 16.38 20.83 -2.48
CA PRO A 152 17.53 21.71 -2.29
C PRO A 152 18.55 21.53 -3.42
N GLU A 153 19.51 22.45 -3.52
CA GLU A 153 20.51 22.47 -4.60
C GLU A 153 21.38 21.19 -4.66
N ASP A 154 21.50 20.45 -3.55
CA ASP A 154 22.21 19.18 -3.45
C ASP A 154 21.39 17.97 -3.97
N GLY A 155 20.15 18.20 -4.39
CA GLY A 155 19.32 17.23 -5.11
C GLY A 155 18.59 16.20 -4.24
N GLY A 156 18.67 16.32 -2.90
CA GLY A 156 17.99 15.44 -1.95
C GLY A 156 16.80 16.14 -1.27
N GLY A 157 15.58 15.63 -1.43
CA GLY A 157 14.39 16.29 -0.87
C GLY A 157 14.48 16.57 0.63
N SER A 158 14.02 17.76 1.04
CA SER A 158 14.13 18.26 2.41
C SER A 158 13.44 17.33 3.42
N TYR A 159 14.20 16.78 4.38
CA TYR A 159 13.68 15.93 5.45
C TYR A 159 12.56 16.61 6.25
N SER A 160 12.73 17.90 6.59
CA SER A 160 11.74 18.63 7.39
C SER A 160 10.42 18.80 6.63
N SER A 161 10.49 19.07 5.32
CA SER A 161 9.33 19.16 4.45
C SER A 161 8.66 17.80 4.24
N GLY A 162 9.42 16.72 4.05
CA GLY A 162 8.87 15.38 3.95
C GLY A 162 8.23 14.87 5.23
N LYS A 163 8.85 15.16 6.37
CA LYS A 163 8.25 14.90 7.68
C LYS A 163 6.94 15.67 7.85
N ALA A 164 6.90 16.95 7.49
CA ALA A 164 5.68 17.75 7.56
C ALA A 164 4.59 17.18 6.66
N GLU A 165 4.93 16.78 5.43
CA GLU A 165 3.98 16.19 4.48
C GLU A 165 3.38 14.88 5.00
N LEU A 166 4.20 13.98 5.51
CA LEU A 166 3.71 12.72 6.09
C LEU A 166 2.81 12.99 7.30
N ILE A 167 3.20 13.88 8.21
CA ILE A 167 2.39 14.23 9.40
C ILE A 167 1.05 14.84 9.01
N ASN A 168 1.03 15.77 8.05
CA ASN A 168 -0.19 16.38 7.54
C ASN A 168 -1.16 15.35 6.95
N ASN A 169 -0.61 14.24 6.45
CA ASN A 169 -1.36 13.11 5.91
C ASN A 169 -1.51 11.95 6.90
N GLY A 170 -1.33 12.19 8.21
CA GLY A 170 -1.61 11.21 9.25
C GLY A 170 -0.55 10.14 9.48
N TRP A 171 0.62 10.27 8.87
CA TRP A 171 1.72 9.33 8.97
C TRP A 171 2.85 9.86 9.88
N GLN A 172 3.38 9.00 10.75
CA GLN A 172 4.57 9.30 11.52
C GLN A 172 5.79 8.77 10.78
N ILE A 173 6.70 9.67 10.38
CA ILE A 173 7.94 9.28 9.71
C ILE A 173 8.82 8.40 10.61
N MET A 174 9.32 7.30 10.06
CA MET A 174 10.20 6.34 10.74
C MET A 174 11.62 6.38 10.18
N ASP A 175 11.74 6.40 8.85
CA ASP A 175 13.02 6.50 8.16
C ASP A 175 12.91 7.39 6.92
N TRP A 176 14.02 8.05 6.57
CA TRP A 176 14.12 8.94 5.42
C TRP A 176 15.51 8.87 4.80
N CYS A 177 15.55 8.51 3.53
CA CYS A 177 16.74 8.43 2.73
C CYS A 177 16.52 9.21 1.43
N PRO A 178 17.18 10.37 1.24
CA PRO A 178 17.18 11.06 -0.04
C PRO A 178 17.77 10.15 -1.13
N LYS A 179 17.15 10.13 -2.32
CA LYS A 179 17.57 9.26 -3.44
C LYS A 179 17.95 10.10 -4.66
N PRO A 180 19.04 9.79 -5.38
CA PRO A 180 19.29 10.42 -6.67
C PRO A 180 18.24 9.98 -7.71
N GLY A 181 18.07 10.77 -8.78
CA GLY A 181 17.15 10.46 -9.88
C GLY A 181 15.71 10.94 -9.65
N LEU A 182 14.77 10.48 -10.48
CA LEU A 182 13.41 11.06 -10.53
C LEU A 182 12.57 10.84 -9.27
N ALA A 183 12.74 9.70 -8.58
CA ALA A 183 12.00 9.42 -7.35
C ALA A 183 12.36 10.40 -6.22
N ARG A 184 13.62 10.81 -6.07
CA ARG A 184 14.07 11.81 -5.06
C ARG A 184 13.93 11.44 -3.58
N HIS A 185 12.90 10.69 -3.18
CA HIS A 185 12.63 10.35 -1.79
C HIS A 185 12.47 8.85 -1.62
N MET A 186 13.00 8.34 -0.52
CA MET A 186 12.79 6.98 -0.07
C MET A 186 12.62 7.02 1.45
N GLY A 187 11.74 6.20 1.98
CA GLY A 187 11.50 6.20 3.41
C GLY A 187 10.41 5.26 3.83
N SER A 188 10.15 5.29 5.14
CA SER A 188 9.05 4.58 5.75
C SER A 188 8.36 5.45 6.79
N ALA A 189 7.07 5.19 6.97
CA ALA A 189 6.26 5.82 7.99
C ALA A 189 5.31 4.80 8.61
N SER A 190 4.84 5.08 9.82
CA SER A 190 3.91 4.23 10.55
C SER A 190 2.67 5.01 10.95
N LEU A 191 1.58 4.28 11.12
CA LEU A 191 0.35 4.74 11.74
C LEU A 191 -0.05 3.68 12.75
N SER A 192 -0.08 4.07 14.02
CA SER A 192 -0.55 3.22 15.13
C SER A 192 -1.84 3.80 15.68
N THR A 193 -2.90 3.00 15.79
CA THR A 193 -4.19 3.42 16.37
C THR A 193 -4.20 3.40 17.91
N GLY A 194 -3.06 3.10 18.53
CA GLY A 194 -2.86 3.18 19.97
C GLY A 194 -3.21 4.57 20.52
N THR A 195 -4.19 4.59 21.41
CA THR A 195 -4.57 5.70 22.28
C THR A 195 -3.34 6.29 22.99
N TYR A 196 -2.81 7.39 22.46
CA TYR A 196 -2.11 8.35 23.30
C TYR A 196 -3.16 9.08 24.13
N THR A 197 -3.56 8.48 25.26
CA THR A 197 -4.03 9.29 26.39
C THR A 197 -2.82 10.09 26.85
N ALA A 198 -2.80 11.37 26.48
CA ALA A 198 -1.94 12.36 27.11
C ALA A 198 -2.33 12.55 28.59
#